data_AF-A0A934GX07-F1
#
_entry.id   AF-A0A934GX07-F1
#
_cell.length_a   1.000
_cell.length_b   1.000
_cell.length_c   1.000
_cell.angle_alpha   90.00
_cell.angle_beta   90.00
_cell.angle_gamma   90.00
#
_symmetry.space_group_name_H-M   'P 1'
#
loop_
_entity.id
_entity.type
_entity.pdbx_description
1 polymer ?
#
loop_
_entity_poly.entity_id
_entity_poly.type
_entity_poly.pdbx_seq_one_letter_code
_entity_poly.pdbx_strand_id
1 'polypeptide(L)' 'MRRPFCADPFGVHKGQRVKATIRDHVIPLSLGGTDDESNEQGLCFTCHQRKTAIDGSRRRGGINL' A
#
# COMPACT_ATOMS: atom_id res chain seq x y z
N MET A 1 6.40 -4.39 13.92
CA MET A 1 5.56 -4.37 12.70
C MET A 1 4.58 -5.54 12.77
N ARG A 2 3.26 -5.28 12.77
CA ARG A 2 2.23 -6.32 12.98
C ARG A 2 2.04 -7.24 11.76
N ARG A 3 2.38 -6.77 10.57
CA ARG A 3 2.33 -7.52 9.30
C ARG A 3 3.74 -7.76 8.79
N PRO A 4 4.41 -8.87 9.16
CA PRO A 4 5.84 -9.07 8.89
C PRO A 4 6.17 -9.40 7.44
N PHE A 5 5.16 -9.69 6.61
CA PHE A 5 5.32 -10.04 5.19
C PHE A 5 4.59 -9.06 4.30
N CYS A 6 5.12 -8.88 3.09
CA CYS A 6 4.49 -8.10 2.04
C CYS A 6 3.11 -8.69 1.73
N ALA A 7 2.09 -7.85 1.66
CA ALA A 7 0.75 -8.24 1.22
C ALA A 7 0.69 -8.60 -0.28
N ASP A 8 1.74 -8.28 -1.04
CA ASP A 8 1.86 -8.50 -2.48
C ASP A 8 0.63 -8.04 -3.30
N PRO A 9 0.22 -6.76 -3.18
CA PRO A 9 -0.98 -6.28 -3.86
C PRO A 9 -0.87 -6.28 -5.40
N PHE A 10 0.33 -6.53 -5.93
CA PHE A 10 0.61 -6.56 -7.38
C PHE A 10 0.93 -7.97 -7.90
N GLY A 11 0.87 -9.00 -7.06
CA GLY A 11 1.16 -10.39 -7.45
C GLY A 11 2.59 -10.61 -7.98
N VAL A 12 3.56 -9.82 -7.54
CA VAL A 12 4.93 -9.85 -8.06
C VAL A 12 5.80 -10.89 -7.36
N HIS A 13 5.38 -11.44 -6.22
CA HIS A 13 6.18 -12.38 -5.45
C HIS A 13 5.92 -13.85 -5.81
N LYS A 14 4.89 -14.15 -6.63
CA LYS A 14 4.61 -15.52 -7.13
C LYS A 14 4.56 -16.57 -5.99
N GLY A 15 3.93 -16.22 -4.86
CA GLY A 15 3.81 -17.07 -3.68
C GLY A 15 5.01 -17.04 -2.71
N GLN A 16 6.06 -16.28 -3.02
CA GLN A 16 7.19 -16.12 -2.11
C GLN A 16 6.85 -15.18 -0.95
N ARG A 17 7.21 -15.57 0.27
CA ARG A 17 7.07 -14.74 1.47
C ARG A 17 8.21 -13.73 1.54
N VAL A 18 7.96 -12.52 1.04
CA VAL A 18 8.90 -11.41 1.12
C VAL A 18 8.68 -10.63 2.41
N LYS A 19 9.75 -10.33 3.15
CA LYS A 19 9.66 -9.51 4.38
C LYS A 19 9.13 -8.13 4.03
N ALA A 20 8.18 -7.66 4.83
CA ALA A 20 7.76 -6.27 4.78
C ALA A 20 8.77 -5.39 5.52
N THR A 21 9.04 -4.21 4.97
CA THR A 21 9.93 -3.20 5.56
C THR A 21 9.17 -1.91 5.86
N ILE A 22 7.93 -1.79 5.40
CA ILE A 22 7.13 -0.57 5.47
C ILE A 22 5.70 -0.94 5.89
N ARG A 23 5.20 -0.30 6.96
CA ARG A 23 3.76 -0.27 7.29
C ARG A 23 3.12 0.77 6.38
N ASP A 24 2.10 0.37 5.63
CA ASP A 24 1.36 1.24 4.73
C ASP A 24 -0.15 1.06 4.94
N HIS A 25 -0.94 2.00 4.43
CA HIS A 25 -2.40 1.90 4.42
C HIS A 25 -2.90 1.23 3.14
N VAL A 26 -3.90 0.35 3.21
CA VAL A 26 -4.54 -0.27 2.04
C VAL A 26 -5.20 0.79 1.19
N ILE A 27 -6.03 1.62 1.82
CA ILE A 27 -6.61 2.84 1.29
C ILE A 27 -5.82 4.01 1.88
N PRO A 28 -5.19 4.88 1.07
CA PRO A 28 -4.47 6.05 1.58
C PRO A 28 -5.37 6.93 2.46
N LEU A 29 -4.84 7.47 3.56
CA LEU A 29 -5.56 8.41 4.42
C LEU A 29 -6.11 9.61 3.62
N SER A 30 -5.35 10.11 2.63
CA SER A 30 -5.78 11.20 1.75
C SER A 30 -6.96 10.87 0.83
N LEU A 31 -7.31 9.59 0.68
CA LEU A 31 -8.46 9.12 -0.08
C LEU A 31 -9.58 8.60 0.85
N GLY A 32 -9.55 8.98 2.13
CA GLY A 32 -10.55 8.60 3.11
C GLY A 32 -10.31 7.24 3.79
N GLY A 33 -9.11 6.66 3.66
CA GLY A 33 -8.74 5.49 4.44
C GLY A 33 -8.67 5.80 5.93
N THR A 34 -9.01 4.82 6.78
CA THR A 34 -8.91 4.94 8.24
C THR A 34 -7.49 4.68 8.73
N ASP A 35 -7.11 5.21 9.89
CA ASP A 35 -5.83 4.88 10.55
C ASP A 35 -6.03 3.83 11.64
N ASP A 36 -6.50 2.66 11.25
CA ASP A 36 -6.68 1.51 12.12
C ASP A 36 -6.16 0.21 11.48
N GLU A 37 -6.08 -0.85 12.28
CA GLU A 37 -5.48 -2.12 11.88
C GLU A 37 -6.16 -2.81 10.69
N SER A 38 -7.44 -2.50 10.44
CA SER A 38 -8.19 -3.03 9.30
C SER A 38 -7.70 -2.44 7.98
N ASN A 39 -7.17 -1.21 8.00
CA ASN A 39 -6.61 -0.53 6.83
C ASN A 39 -5.07 -0.60 6.78
N GLU A 40 -4.41 -1.36 7.64
CA GLU A 40 -2.96 -1.55 7.59
C GLU A 40 -2.55 -2.70 6.66
N GLN A 41 -1.41 -2.55 5.98
CA GLN A 41 -0.71 -3.62 5.27
C GLN A 41 0.81 -3.52 5.47
N GLY A 42 1.50 -4.66 5.42
CA GLY A 42 2.95 -4.69 5.33
C GLY A 42 3.36 -4.72 3.86
N LEU A 43 4.31 -3.89 3.44
CA LEU A 43 4.86 -3.90 2.08
C LEU A 43 6.39 -4.01 2.11
N CYS A 44 6.93 -4.71 1.12
CA CYS A 44 8.35 -4.58 0.77
C CYS A 44 8.58 -3.23 0.07
N PHE A 45 9.85 -2.79 0.02
CA PHE A 45 10.21 -1.49 -0.55
C PHE A 45 9.72 -1.29 -2.00
N THR A 46 9.83 -2.32 -2.84
CA THR A 46 9.44 -2.23 -4.26
C THR A 46 7.93 -2.12 -4.44
N CYS A 47 7.15 -2.92 -3.71
CA CYS A 47 5.69 -2.81 -3.72
C CYS A 47 5.23 -1.46 -3.15
N HIS A 48 5.85 -0.96 -2.08
CA HIS A 48 5.52 0.36 -1.55
C HIS A 48 5.76 1.47 -2.57
N GLN A 49 6.92 1.52 -3.22
CA GLN A 49 7.20 2.54 -4.26
C GLN A 49 6.18 2.49 -5.41
N ARG A 50 5.83 1.29 -5.88
CA ARG A 50 4.81 1.13 -6.92
C ARG A 50 3.45 1.64 -6.46
N LYS A 51 3.05 1.34 -5.23
CA LYS A 51 1.81 1.85 -4.64
C LYS A 51 1.83 3.37 -4.50
N THR A 52 2.90 3.97 -3.99
CA THR A 52 3.05 5.43 -3.89
C THR A 52 2.89 6.12 -5.25
N ALA A 53 3.45 5.56 -6.32
CA ALA A 53 3.29 6.12 -7.67
C ALA A 53 1.84 6.08 -8.17
N ILE A 54 1.10 5.00 -7.88
CA ILE A 54 -0.31 4.83 -8.24
C ILE A 54 -1.20 5.73 -7.38
N ASP A 55 -0.97 5.79 -6.07
CA ASP A 55 -1.76 6.63 -5.17
C ASP A 55 -1.50 8.12 -5.43
N GLY A 56 -0.26 8.49 -5.74
CA GLY A 56 0.11 9.82 -6.19
C GLY A 56 -0.52 10.22 -7.52
N SER A 57 -0.71 9.26 -8.44
CA SER A 57 -1.44 9.54 -9.70
C SER A 57 -2.94 9.71 -9.46
N ARG A 58 -3.53 8.93 -8.55
CA ARG A 58 -4.94 9.08 -8.12
C ARG A 58 -5.23 10.42 -7.47
N ARG A 59 -4.25 11.03 -6.77
CA ARG A 59 -4.37 12.41 -6.25
C ARG A 59 -4.50 13.47 -7.34
N ARG A 60 -3.95 13.25 -8.54
CA ARG A 60 -3.99 14.21 -9.65
C ARG A 60 -5.27 14.12 -10.50
N GLY A 61 -6.14 13.15 -10.23
CA GLY A 61 -7.42 12.97 -10.92
C GLY A 61 -8.59 13.77 -10.34
N GLY A 62 -8.39 14.54 -9.27
CA GLY A 62 -9.41 15.41 -8.68
C GLY A 62 -9.57 16.72 -9.46
N ILE A 63 -10.11 16.65 -10.68
CA ILE A 63 -10.81 17.79 -11.29
C ILE A 63 -12.28 17.71 -10.86
N ASN A 64 -12.81 18.83 -10.35
CA ASN A 64 -14.19 19.02 -9.93
C ASN A 64 -15.22 18.52 -10.95
N LEU A 65 -16.22 17.77 -10.46
CA LEU A 65 -17.61 17.83 -10.90
C LEU A 65 -18.50 17.79 -9.64
#